data_AF-A0A4R9JVD2-F1
#
_entry.id   AF-A0A4R9JVD2-F1
#
_cell.length_a   1.000
_cell.length_b   1.000
_cell.length_c   1.000
_cell.angle_alpha   90.00
_cell.angle_beta   90.00
_cell.angle_gamma   90.00
#
_symmetry.space_group_name_H-M   'P 1'
#
loop_
_entity.id
_entity.type
_entity.pdbx_description
1 polymer ?
#
loop_
_entity_poly.entity_id
_entity_poly.type
_entity_poly.pdbx_seq_one_letter_code
_entity_poly.pdbx_strand_id
1 'polypeptide(L)'
;MNIQTKLIYLLLFLFSGYAFGFQELPKAKPLRVELLYVKYILLGALVSFVAYTIYCSFKENFVKSFRKIFPLLWGRQVGIDLYIGIFLFSFFVFMIEKSVVILFLWLLPSIIFGNIIPLVYLITHFEFICGLFGF
;
A
#
# COMPACT_ATOMS: atom_id res chain seq x y z
N MET A 1 4.63 -6.80 21.83
CA MET A 1 4.47 -7.17 20.40
C MET A 1 5.15 -8.52 20.16
N ASN A 2 4.43 -9.50 19.62
CA ASN A 2 4.94 -10.84 19.37
C ASN A 2 5.99 -10.84 18.23
N ILE A 3 6.85 -11.87 18.17
CA ILE A 3 7.91 -12.02 17.16
C ILE A 3 7.35 -12.05 15.74
N GLN A 4 6.20 -12.68 15.53
CA GLN A 4 5.49 -12.71 14.24
C GLN A 4 5.14 -11.29 13.76
N THR A 5 4.62 -10.46 14.66
CA THR A 5 4.25 -9.07 14.34
C THR A 5 5.48 -8.22 14.00
N LYS A 6 6.61 -8.43 14.70
CA LYS A 6 7.88 -7.76 14.37
C LYS A 6 8.39 -8.13 12.97
N LEU A 7 8.32 -9.42 12.62
CA LEU A 7 8.73 -9.89 11.29
C LEU A 7 7.86 -9.30 10.18
N ILE A 8 6.54 -9.21 10.40
CA ILE A 8 5.61 -8.58 9.46
C ILE A 8 6.01 -7.11 9.22
N TYR A 9 6.22 -6.30 10.26
CA TYR A 9 6.62 -4.90 10.05
C TYR A 9 8.02 -4.76 9.43
N LEU A 10 8.95 -5.65 9.77
CA LEU A 10 10.26 -5.68 9.11
C LEU A 10 10.11 -5.91 7.60
N LEU A 11 9.25 -6.85 7.19
CA LEU A 11 8.93 -7.07 5.77
C LEU A 11 8.34 -5.83 5.12
N LEU A 12 7.43 -5.11 5.79
CA LEU A 12 6.87 -3.86 5.29
C LEU A 12 7.98 -2.82 5.05
N PHE A 13 8.83 -2.60 6.05
CA PHE A 13 9.91 -1.60 5.95
C PHE A 13 10.93 -1.97 4.88
N LEU A 14 11.32 -3.24 4.77
CA LEU A 14 12.21 -3.72 3.71
C LEU A 14 11.57 -3.55 2.32
N PHE A 15 10.30 -3.90 2.18
CA PHE A 15 9.56 -3.72 0.93
C PHE A 15 9.43 -2.25 0.54
N SER A 16 9.03 -1.38 1.47
CA SER A 16 8.96 0.06 1.23
C SER A 16 10.34 0.63 0.90
N GLY A 17 11.38 0.25 1.63
CA GLY A 17 12.76 0.66 1.35
C GLY A 17 13.21 0.26 -0.06
N TYR A 18 12.89 -0.98 -0.47
CA TYR A 18 13.13 -1.44 -1.84
C TYR A 18 12.36 -0.60 -2.86
N ALA A 19 11.05 -0.40 -2.65
CA ALA A 19 10.19 0.35 -3.56
C ALA A 19 10.64 1.82 -3.74
N PHE A 20 11.06 2.47 -2.66
CA PHE A 20 11.55 3.86 -2.71
C PHE A 20 12.99 3.99 -3.22
N GLY A 21 13.85 2.99 -2.96
CA GLY A 21 15.30 3.10 -3.20
C GLY A 21 15.80 2.44 -4.48
N PHE A 22 15.13 1.39 -4.96
CA PHE A 22 15.68 0.50 -5.99
C PHE A 22 14.75 0.26 -7.18
N GLN A 23 13.50 0.73 -7.12
CA GLN A 23 12.62 0.59 -8.26
C GLN A 23 13.03 1.60 -9.35
N GLU A 24 13.58 1.10 -10.45
CA GLU A 24 13.85 1.90 -11.64
C GLU A 24 12.51 2.32 -12.26
N LEU A 25 12.09 3.54 -11.98
CA LEU A 25 10.92 4.12 -12.60
C LEU A 25 11.27 4.58 -14.02
N PRO A 26 10.38 4.37 -15.01
CA PRO A 26 10.55 5.00 -16.31
C PRO A 26 10.73 6.52 -16.12
N LYS A 27 11.71 7.11 -16.83
CA LYS A 27 12.06 8.54 -16.69
C LYS A 27 10.81 9.42 -16.87
N ALA A 28 10.20 9.81 -15.76
CA ALA A 28 9.06 10.71 -15.75
C ALA A 28 9.53 12.15 -15.99
N LYS A 29 8.66 12.97 -16.57
CA LYS A 29 8.89 14.41 -16.66
C LYS A 29 8.98 15.00 -15.25
N PRO A 30 9.77 16.06 -15.04
CA PRO A 30 9.83 16.74 -13.74
C PRO A 30 8.43 17.20 -13.33
N LEU A 31 8.08 16.90 -12.08
CA LEU A 31 6.75 17.14 -11.54
C LEU A 31 6.49 18.66 -11.40
N ARG A 32 5.26 19.10 -11.67
CA ARG A 32 4.84 20.49 -11.37
C ARG A 32 4.86 20.73 -9.86
N VAL A 33 5.16 21.97 -9.45
CA VAL A 33 5.26 22.34 -8.04
C VAL A 33 3.97 22.06 -7.27
N GLU A 34 2.80 22.25 -7.89
CA GLU A 34 1.50 21.97 -7.27
C GLU A 34 1.31 20.49 -6.92
N LEU A 35 1.83 19.58 -7.75
CA LEU A 35 1.73 18.14 -7.56
C LEU A 35 2.70 17.63 -6.48
N LEU A 36 3.77 18.37 -6.19
CA LEU A 36 4.67 18.04 -5.07
C LEU A 36 3.92 18.08 -3.74
N TYR A 37 3.04 19.06 -3.53
CA TYR A 37 2.22 19.14 -2.31
C TYR A 37 1.31 17.93 -2.15
N VAL A 38 0.71 17.46 -3.25
CA VAL A 38 -0.11 16.23 -3.24
C VAL A 38 0.74 15.02 -2.83
N LYS A 39 1.96 14.89 -3.39
CA LYS A 39 2.88 13.82 -3.01
C LYS A 39 3.25 13.86 -1.52
N TYR A 40 3.47 15.04 -0.95
CA TYR A 40 3.72 15.19 0.49
C TYR A 40 2.51 14.85 1.36
N ILE A 41 1.29 15.19 0.92
CA ILE A 41 0.06 14.79 1.61
C ILE A 41 -0.07 13.26 1.60
N LEU A 42 0.19 12.61 0.47
CA LEU A 42 0.18 11.15 0.37
C LEU A 42 1.24 10.51 1.29
N LEU A 43 2.44 11.09 1.35
CA LEU A 43 3.49 10.64 2.27
C LEU A 43 3.05 10.78 3.74
N GLY A 44 2.45 11.91 4.10
CA GLY A 44 1.90 12.14 5.44
C GLY A 44 0.79 11.14 5.80
N ALA A 45 -0.08 10.83 4.84
CA ALA A 45 -1.09 9.79 4.99
C ALA A 45 -0.45 8.41 5.22
N LEU A 46 0.59 8.05 4.46
CA LEU A 46 1.31 6.79 4.62
C LEU A 46 1.94 6.67 6.00
N VAL A 47 2.66 7.69 6.45
CA VAL A 47 3.30 7.73 7.78
C VAL A 47 2.23 7.59 8.87
N SER A 48 1.12 8.30 8.74
CA SER A 48 0.01 8.23 9.71
C SER A 48 -0.63 6.85 9.74
N PHE A 49 -0.88 6.23 8.59
CA PHE A 49 -1.46 4.90 8.49
C PHE A 49 -0.56 3.83 9.10
N VAL A 50 0.75 3.88 8.80
CA VAL A 50 1.73 2.95 9.36
C VAL A 50 1.84 3.13 10.87
N ALA A 51 1.98 4.37 11.34
CA ALA A 51 2.07 4.68 12.78
C ALA A 51 0.82 4.20 13.54
N TYR A 52 -0.37 4.45 12.99
CA TYR A 52 -1.62 4.01 13.60
C TYR A 52 -1.78 2.49 13.60
N THR A 53 -1.41 1.81 12.50
CA THR A 53 -1.44 0.34 12.41
C THR A 53 -0.51 -0.29 13.45
N ILE A 54 0.69 0.28 13.62
CA ILE A 54 1.65 -0.13 14.65
C ILE A 54 1.06 0.09 16.06
N TYR A 55 0.51 1.28 16.33
CA TYR A 55 -0.12 1.60 17.61
C TYR A 55 -1.23 0.61 17.96
N CYS A 56 -2.15 0.33 17.03
CA CYS A 56 -3.21 -0.66 17.21
C CYS A 56 -2.65 -2.06 17.46
N SER A 57 -1.57 -2.45 16.77
CA SER A 57 -0.93 -3.75 16.96
C SER A 57 -0.23 -3.93 18.31
N PHE A 58 0.11 -2.83 19.00
CA PHE A 58 0.59 -2.89 20.38
C PHE A 58 -0.55 -3.09 21.39
N LYS A 59 -1.76 -2.63 21.08
CA LYS A 59 -2.92 -2.68 21.98
C LYS A 59 -3.78 -3.92 21.77
N GLU A 60 -3.90 -4.36 20.52
CA GLU A 60 -4.80 -5.44 20.13
C GLU A 60 -4.10 -6.50 19.25
N ASN A 61 -4.60 -7.73 19.32
CA ASN A 61 -4.19 -8.79 18.41
C ASN A 61 -5.13 -8.80 17.21
N PHE A 62 -4.59 -8.47 16.02
CA PHE A 62 -5.34 -8.39 14.77
C PHE A 62 -6.19 -9.63 14.51
N VAL A 63 -5.64 -10.85 14.64
CA VAL A 63 -6.37 -12.09 14.35
C VAL A 63 -7.54 -12.29 15.31
N LYS A 64 -7.34 -11.94 16.59
CA LYS A 64 -8.39 -12.04 17.60
C LYS A 64 -9.50 -11.01 17.35
N SER A 65 -9.15 -9.76 17.02
CA SER A 65 -10.12 -8.72 16.69
C SER A 65 -10.86 -9.05 15.38
N PHE A 66 -10.15 -9.52 14.36
CA PHE A 66 -10.73 -9.94 13.09
C PHE A 66 -11.73 -11.08 13.26
N ARG A 67 -11.41 -12.13 14.05
CA ARG A 67 -12.36 -13.22 14.34
C ARG A 67 -13.66 -12.76 15.03
N LYS A 68 -13.61 -11.65 15.77
CA LYS A 68 -14.80 -11.05 16.39
C LYS A 68 -15.62 -10.22 15.42
N ILE A 69 -14.96 -9.52 14.51
CA ILE A 69 -15.60 -8.59 13.56
C ILE A 69 -16.11 -9.33 12.32
N PHE A 70 -15.42 -10.37 11.86
CA PHE A 70 -15.74 -11.10 10.64
C PHE A 70 -17.14 -11.74 10.61
N PRO A 71 -17.73 -12.21 11.72
CA PRO A 71 -19.12 -12.67 11.72
C PRO A 71 -20.16 -11.54 11.50
N LEU A 72 -19.79 -10.28 11.75
CA LEU A 72 -20.68 -9.12 11.58
C LEU A 72 -20.77 -8.76 10.09
N LEU A 73 -21.98 -8.44 9.62
CA LEU A 73 -22.22 -8.08 8.22
C LEU A 73 -21.35 -6.89 7.78
N TRP A 74 -21.25 -5.86 8.62
CA TRP A 74 -20.36 -4.71 8.40
C TRP A 74 -18.88 -5.11 8.31
N GLY A 75 -18.43 -6.04 9.17
CA GLY A 75 -17.07 -6.55 9.14
C GLY A 75 -16.75 -7.29 7.84
N ARG A 76 -17.70 -8.08 7.34
CA ARG A 76 -17.59 -8.76 6.04
C ARG A 76 -17.56 -7.77 4.89
N GLN A 77 -18.45 -6.77 4.91
CA GLN A 77 -18.50 -5.75 3.87
C GLN A 77 -17.17 -5.00 3.78
N VAL A 78 -16.63 -4.50 4.90
CA VAL A 78 -15.32 -3.82 4.91
C VAL A 78 -14.20 -4.73 4.39
N GLY A 79 -14.22 -6.01 4.75
CA GLY A 79 -13.25 -6.98 4.21
C GLY A 79 -13.39 -7.16 2.70
N ILE A 80 -14.61 -7.34 2.20
CA ILE A 80 -14.89 -7.51 0.77
C ILE A 80 -14.47 -6.25 0.00
N ASP A 81 -14.85 -5.07 0.49
CA ASP A 81 -14.51 -3.78 -0.12
C ASP A 81 -12.98 -3.61 -0.23
N LEU A 82 -12.24 -3.98 0.82
CA LEU A 82 -10.78 -3.98 0.81
C LEU A 82 -10.20 -4.90 -0.28
N TYR A 83 -10.67 -6.14 -0.38
CA TYR A 83 -10.13 -7.10 -1.36
C TYR A 83 -10.56 -6.81 -2.80
N ILE A 84 -11.75 -6.24 -3.02
CA ILE A 84 -12.13 -5.68 -4.32
C ILE A 84 -11.18 -4.54 -4.69
N GLY A 85 -10.88 -3.65 -3.74
CA GLY A 85 -9.90 -2.58 -3.92
C GLY A 85 -8.51 -3.10 -4.29
N ILE A 86 -8.01 -4.13 -3.59
CA ILE A 86 -6.73 -4.79 -3.91
C ILE A 86 -6.75 -5.43 -5.30
N PHE A 87 -7.85 -6.08 -5.67
CA PHE A 87 -8.00 -6.66 -7.00
C PHE A 87 -7.92 -5.59 -8.10
N LEU A 88 -8.67 -4.49 -7.96
CA LEU A 88 -8.63 -3.37 -8.89
C LEU A 88 -7.23 -2.73 -8.95
N PHE A 89 -6.61 -2.49 -7.80
CA PHE A 89 -5.22 -2.02 -7.72
C PHE A 89 -4.27 -2.94 -8.49
N SER A 90 -4.37 -4.25 -8.28
CA SER A 90 -3.52 -5.24 -8.94
C SER A 90 -3.73 -5.24 -10.46
N PHE A 91 -4.96 -5.05 -10.92
CA PHE A 91 -5.26 -4.84 -12.33
C PHE A 91 -4.55 -3.59 -12.89
N PHE A 92 -4.57 -2.47 -12.17
CA PHE A 92 -3.83 -1.27 -12.57
C PHE A 92 -2.32 -1.47 -12.60
N VAL A 93 -1.74 -2.15 -11.60
CA VAL A 93 -0.30 -2.50 -11.60
C VAL A 93 0.05 -3.32 -12.83
N PHE A 94 -0.76 -4.33 -13.16
CA PHE A 94 -0.53 -5.14 -14.36
C PHE A 94 -0.58 -4.32 -15.64
N MET A 95 -1.51 -3.36 -15.77
CA MET A 95 -1.60 -2.49 -16.94
C MET A 95 -0.39 -1.55 -17.08
N ILE A 96 0.11 -1.00 -15.96
CA ILE A 96 1.23 -0.06 -15.95
C ILE A 96 2.55 -0.80 -16.21
N GLU A 97 2.81 -1.86 -15.44
CA GLU A 97 4.10 -2.55 -15.42
C GLU A 97 4.23 -3.61 -16.52
N LYS A 98 3.09 -4.08 -17.07
CA LYS A 98 3.01 -5.14 -18.10
C LYS A 98 3.80 -6.41 -17.75
N SER A 99 4.04 -6.64 -16.46
CA SER A 99 4.84 -7.74 -15.94
C SER A 99 4.10 -8.48 -14.84
N VAL A 100 3.89 -9.78 -15.05
CA VAL A 100 3.25 -10.67 -14.07
C VAL A 100 4.11 -10.83 -12.81
N VAL A 101 5.44 -10.78 -12.96
CA VAL A 101 6.36 -10.88 -11.81
C VAL A 101 6.23 -9.65 -10.90
N ILE A 102 6.21 -8.45 -11.50
CA ILE A 102 6.04 -7.20 -10.74
C ILE A 102 4.64 -7.16 -10.11
N LEU A 103 3.61 -7.60 -10.84
CA LEU A 103 2.26 -7.76 -10.28
C LEU A 103 2.27 -8.58 -8.99
N PHE A 104 2.88 -9.77 -8.97
CA PHE A 104 2.93 -10.59 -7.76
C PHE A 104 3.77 -9.97 -6.65
N LEU A 105 4.85 -9.26 -7.00
CA LEU A 105 5.67 -8.52 -6.05
C LEU A 105 4.86 -7.45 -5.30
N TRP A 106 3.88 -6.81 -5.95
CA TRP A 106 2.98 -5.83 -5.33
C TRP A 106 1.74 -6.46 -4.69
N LEU A 107 1.18 -7.51 -5.29
CA LEU A 107 -0.05 -8.18 -4.83
C LEU A 107 0.17 -8.89 -3.49
N LEU A 108 1.25 -9.66 -3.34
CA LEU A 108 1.51 -10.45 -2.13
C LEU A 108 1.55 -9.58 -0.86
N PRO A 109 2.34 -8.49 -0.80
CA PRO A 109 2.31 -7.61 0.36
C PRO A 109 0.97 -6.87 0.48
N SER A 110 0.28 -6.56 -0.63
CA SER A 110 -1.05 -5.91 -0.56
C SER A 110 -2.10 -6.78 0.14
N ILE A 111 -2.05 -8.11 -0.03
CA ILE A 111 -2.94 -9.03 0.69
C ILE A 111 -2.72 -8.95 2.20
N ILE A 112 -1.48 -8.72 2.64
CA ILE A 112 -1.11 -8.70 4.06
C ILE A 112 -1.38 -7.33 4.70
N PHE A 113 -1.00 -6.25 4.01
CA PHE A 113 -1.01 -4.89 4.56
C PHE A 113 -2.17 -4.03 4.05
N GLY A 114 -3.04 -4.59 3.21
CA GLY A 114 -4.17 -3.90 2.64
C GLY A 114 -3.75 -2.62 1.92
N ASN A 115 -4.43 -1.53 2.24
CA ASN A 115 -4.27 -0.23 1.56
C ASN A 115 -2.91 0.45 1.76
N ILE A 116 -2.05 -0.03 2.66
CA ILE A 116 -0.70 0.54 2.84
C ILE A 116 0.12 0.36 1.57
N ILE A 117 0.04 -0.81 0.91
CA ILE A 117 0.89 -1.13 -0.24
C ILE A 117 0.43 -0.40 -1.52
N PRO A 118 -0.87 -0.35 -1.85
CA PRO A 118 -1.36 0.55 -2.89
C PRO A 118 -0.95 2.00 -2.68
N LEU A 119 -0.92 2.47 -1.43
CA LEU A 119 -0.46 3.83 -1.12
C LEU A 119 1.05 4.01 -1.34
N VAL A 120 1.87 3.02 -0.96
CA VAL A 120 3.31 3.01 -1.30
C VAL A 120 3.49 3.05 -2.82
N TYR A 121 2.79 2.20 -3.57
CA TYR A 121 2.86 2.17 -5.03
C TYR A 121 2.47 3.51 -5.64
N LEU A 122 1.39 4.13 -5.16
CA LEU A 122 0.91 5.41 -5.65
C LEU A 122 1.95 6.51 -5.46
N ILE A 123 2.66 6.52 -4.32
CA ILE A 123 3.69 7.52 -4.02
C ILE A 123 4.95 7.28 -4.87
N THR A 124 5.36 6.03 -5.06
CA THR A 124 6.55 5.71 -5.86
C THR A 124 6.30 5.96 -7.35
N HIS A 125 5.09 5.72 -7.85
CA HIS A 125 4.73 5.92 -9.26
C HIS A 125 4.01 7.25 -9.53
N PHE A 126 4.00 8.16 -8.55
CA PHE A 126 3.15 9.36 -8.60
C PHE A 126 3.40 10.19 -9.86
N GLU A 127 4.66 10.48 -10.16
CA GLU A 127 5.09 11.23 -11.34
C GLU A 127 4.63 10.58 -12.65
N PHE A 128 4.79 9.25 -12.74
CA PHE A 128 4.41 8.51 -13.93
C PHE A 128 2.89 8.50 -14.12
N ILE A 129 2.14 8.27 -13.05
CA ILE A 129 0.67 8.25 -13.05
C ILE A 129 0.14 9.63 -13.44
N CYS A 130 0.65 10.72 -12.85
CA CYS A 130 0.29 12.08 -13.26
C CYS A 130 0.57 12.33 -14.74
N GLY A 131 1.72 11.87 -15.23
CA GLY A 131 2.09 11.97 -16.64
C GLY A 131 1.14 11.26 -17.59
N LEU A 132 0.54 10.12 -17.20
CA LEU A 132 -0.47 9.41 -18.01
C LEU A 132 -1.73 10.26 -18.25
N PHE A 133 -2.07 11.13 -17.29
CA PHE A 133 -3.26 12.00 -17.37
C PHE A 133 -2.93 13.42 -17.85
N GLY A 134 -1.69 13.70 -18.25
CA GLY A 134 -1.28 15.00 -18.78
C GLY A 134 -0.99 16.07 -17.73
N PHE A 135 -0.83 15.68 -16.46
CA PHE A 135 -0.47 16.57 -15.35
C PHE A 135 1.04 16.74 -15.23
#